data_AF-A0A8T4Z983-F1
#
_entry.id   AF-A0A8T4Z983-F1
#
_cell.length_a   1.000
_cell.length_b   1.000
_cell.length_c   1.000
_cell.angle_alpha   90.00
_cell.angle_beta   90.00
_cell.angle_gamma   90.00
#
_symmetry.space_group_name_H-M   'P 1'
#
loop_
_entity.id
_entity.type
_entity.pdbx_description
1 polymer ?
#
loop_
_entity_poly.entity_id
_entity_poly.type
_entity_poly.pdbx_seq_one_letter_code
_entity_poly.pdbx_strand_id
1 'polypeptide(L)'
;YLEMIQGGEIGGYLNIVNLTEFLYILIRRNPDLAVEKERNLRSFGLEIVPVIDDELWRTAANLKAKHSLSLADAFAAATAKVKKAKLVTGRDRIYKTAGIPLINIKS
;
A
#
# COMPACT_ATOMS: atom_id res chain seq x y z
N TYR A 1 -5.51 -9.03 -9.52
CA TYR A 1 -4.28 -8.85 -8.69
C TYR A 1 -4.39 -9.60 -7.37
N LEU A 2 -5.35 -9.31 -6.49
CA LEU A 2 -5.46 -10.05 -5.21
C LEU A 2 -5.64 -11.57 -5.41
N GLU A 3 -6.49 -12.00 -6.36
CA GLU A 3 -6.64 -13.42 -6.71
C GLU A 3 -5.35 -14.05 -7.24
N MET A 4 -4.60 -13.33 -8.09
CA MET A 4 -3.30 -13.79 -8.60
C MET A 4 -2.24 -13.91 -7.49
N ILE A 5 -2.26 -13.01 -6.49
CA ILE A 5 -1.39 -13.07 -5.31
C ILE A 5 -1.77 -14.30 -4.47
N GLN A 6 -3.06 -14.51 -4.24
CA GLN A 6 -3.58 -15.66 -3.50
C GLN A 6 -3.26 -17.00 -4.19
N GLY A 7 -3.30 -17.02 -5.53
CA GLY A 7 -2.89 -18.17 -6.34
C GLY A 7 -1.38 -18.38 -6.43
N GLY A 8 -0.56 -17.47 -5.87
CA GLY A 8 0.90 -17.55 -5.92
C GLY A 8 1.53 -17.21 -7.26
N GLU A 9 0.76 -16.67 -8.21
CA GLU A 9 1.25 -16.28 -9.55
C GLU A 9 2.17 -15.06 -9.49
N ILE A 10 1.90 -14.16 -8.55
CA ILE A 10 2.68 -12.94 -8.33
C ILE A 10 2.84 -12.67 -6.83
N GLY A 11 3.93 -12.01 -6.46
CA GLY A 11 4.09 -11.46 -5.11
C GLY A 11 3.24 -10.21 -4.91
N GLY A 12 2.78 -10.00 -3.67
CA GLY A 12 2.02 -8.81 -3.27
C GLY A 12 2.55 -8.23 -1.97
N TYR A 13 2.65 -6.90 -1.91
CA TYR A 13 3.14 -6.19 -0.73
C TYR A 13 2.08 -5.23 -0.21
N LEU A 14 1.95 -5.12 1.10
CA LEU A 14 1.15 -4.09 1.76
C LEU A 14 1.96 -3.48 2.91
N ASN A 15 2.19 -2.17 2.87
CA ASN A 15 2.87 -1.52 3.98
C ASN A 15 1.98 -1.49 5.23
N ILE A 16 2.56 -1.65 6.42
CA ILE A 16 1.84 -1.60 7.68
C ILE A 16 1.07 -0.28 7.86
N VAL A 17 1.59 0.85 7.36
CA VAL A 17 0.92 2.16 7.41
C VAL A 17 -0.35 2.16 6.55
N ASN A 18 -0.33 1.48 5.39
CA ASN A 18 -1.52 1.33 4.56
C ASN A 18 -2.54 0.40 5.21
N LEU A 19 -2.08 -0.66 5.88
CA LEU A 19 -2.95 -1.53 6.64
C LEU A 19 -3.60 -0.79 7.82
N THR A 20 -2.86 0.09 8.49
CA THR A 20 -3.40 0.98 9.53
C THR A 20 -4.46 1.92 8.98
N GLU A 21 -4.23 2.57 7.83
CA GLU A 21 -5.22 3.44 7.19
C GLU A 21 -6.49 2.67 6.79
N PHE A 22 -6.33 1.48 6.22
CA PHE A 22 -7.43 0.59 5.88
C PHE A 22 -8.27 0.22 7.12
N LEU A 23 -7.61 -0.23 8.19
CA LEU A 23 -8.28 -0.63 9.42
C LEU A 23 -8.97 0.57 10.09
N TYR A 24 -8.33 1.74 10.12
CA TYR A 24 -8.92 2.98 10.64
C TYR A 24 -10.21 3.34 9.90
N ILE A 25 -10.21 3.32 8.56
CA ILE A 25 -11.39 3.64 7.75
C ILE A 25 -12.53 2.66 8.06
N LEU A 26 -12.22 1.37 8.21
CA LEU A 26 -13.21 0.36 8.53
C LEU A 26 -13.78 0.53 9.94
N ILE A 27 -12.93 0.70 10.95
CA ILE A 27 -13.37 0.96 12.33
C ILE A 27 -14.30 2.17 12.37
N ARG A 28 -13.94 3.24 11.66
CA ARG A 28 -14.75 4.46 11.58
C ARG A 28 -16.12 4.28 10.92
N ARG A 29 -16.31 3.25 10.10
CA ARG A 29 -17.56 2.98 9.36
C ARG A 29 -18.39 1.90 10.04
N ASN A 30 -17.75 0.79 10.41
CA ASN A 30 -18.36 -0.34 11.11
C ASN A 30 -17.25 -1.11 11.85
N PRO A 31 -17.09 -0.89 13.17
CA PRO A 31 -16.11 -1.59 14.00
C PRO A 31 -16.23 -3.11 13.96
N ASP A 32 -17.46 -3.64 13.93
CA ASP A 32 -17.73 -5.07 14.02
C ASP A 32 -17.20 -5.84 12.80
N LEU A 33 -17.17 -5.19 11.63
CA LEU A 33 -16.65 -5.77 10.40
C LEU A 33 -15.13 -5.55 10.22
N ALA A 34 -14.52 -4.64 10.98
CA ALA A 34 -13.15 -4.21 10.72
C ALA A 34 -12.13 -5.36 10.86
N VAL A 35 -12.28 -6.17 11.92
CA VAL A 35 -11.40 -7.32 12.20
C VAL A 35 -11.56 -8.41 11.13
N GLU A 36 -12.79 -8.71 10.72
CA GLU A 36 -13.05 -9.72 9.69
C GLU A 36 -12.46 -9.28 8.34
N LYS A 37 -12.65 -8.02 7.95
CA LYS A 37 -12.10 -7.48 6.70
C LYS A 37 -10.57 -7.41 6.71
N GLU A 38 -9.95 -7.12 7.85
CA GLU A 38 -8.50 -7.18 8.01
C GLU A 38 -7.98 -8.62 7.83
N ARG A 39 -8.63 -9.59 8.45
CA ARG A 39 -8.29 -11.01 8.30
C ARG A 39 -8.46 -11.49 6.85
N ASN A 40 -9.56 -11.10 6.20
CA ASN A 40 -9.80 -11.42 4.79
C ASN A 40 -8.75 -10.77 3.88
N LEU A 41 -8.28 -9.55 4.20
CA LEU A 41 -7.22 -8.92 3.42
C LEU A 41 -5.89 -9.70 3.54
N ARG A 42 -5.58 -10.22 4.74
CA ARG A 42 -4.38 -11.04 4.96
C ARG A 42 -4.46 -12.40 4.28
N SER A 43 -5.65 -12.99 4.14
CA SER A 43 -5.81 -14.32 3.54
C SER A 43 -5.47 -14.36 2.05
N PHE A 44 -5.36 -13.20 1.38
CA PHE A 44 -4.83 -13.11 0.02
C PHE A 44 -3.32 -13.37 -0.09
N GLY A 45 -2.58 -13.50 1.02
CA GLY A 45 -1.14 -13.82 0.98
C GLY A 45 -0.23 -12.61 0.73
N LEU A 46 -0.68 -11.40 1.06
CA LEU A 46 0.14 -10.19 0.97
C LEU A 46 1.28 -10.23 2.01
N GLU A 47 2.51 -9.94 1.57
CA GLU A 47 3.62 -9.65 2.48
C GLU A 47 3.38 -8.31 3.16
N ILE A 48 3.22 -8.33 4.48
CA ILE A 48 3.12 -7.10 5.26
C ILE A 48 4.52 -6.53 5.47
N VAL A 49 4.76 -5.36 4.89
CA VAL A 49 6.04 -4.66 4.99
C VAL A 49 6.00 -3.76 6.24
N PRO A 50 6.81 -4.03 7.28
CA PRO A 50 6.86 -3.19 8.47
C PRO A 50 7.56 -1.86 8.16
N VAL A 51 7.39 -0.88 9.06
CA VAL A 51 8.26 0.29 9.12
C VAL A 51 9.26 0.06 10.24
N ILE A 52 10.53 -0.04 9.87
CA ILE A 52 11.68 -0.17 10.77
C ILE A 52 12.67 0.98 10.47
N ASP A 53 13.75 1.11 11.23
CA ASP A 53 14.75 2.17 10.98
C ASP A 53 15.67 1.82 9.80
N ASP A 54 15.13 1.97 8.58
CA ASP A 54 15.80 1.71 7.32
C ASP A 54 15.56 2.81 6.27
N GLU A 55 15.91 2.55 5.01
CA GLU A 55 15.74 3.51 3.92
C GLU A 55 14.27 3.80 3.54
N LEU A 56 13.32 2.93 3.92
CA LEU A 56 11.94 2.99 3.46
C LEU A 56 11.24 4.24 4.00
N TRP A 57 11.36 4.50 5.30
CA TRP A 57 10.70 5.66 5.91
C TRP A 57 11.28 7.00 5.41
N ARG A 58 12.60 7.04 5.17
CA ARG A 58 13.26 8.22 4.57
C ARG A 58 12.81 8.43 3.14
N THR A 59 12.63 7.36 2.38
CA THR A 59 12.09 7.40 1.02
C THR A 59 10.65 7.92 1.02
N ALA A 60 9.80 7.44 1.94
CA ALA A 60 8.43 7.91 2.10
C ALA A 60 8.39 9.41 2.44
N ALA A 61 9.21 9.86 3.40
CA ALA A 61 9.30 11.27 3.77
C ALA A 61 9.66 12.16 2.56
N ASN A 62 10.68 11.76 1.78
CA ASN A 62 11.08 12.47 0.57
C ASN A 62 9.97 12.51 -0.49
N LEU A 63 9.27 11.39 -0.72
CA LEU A 63 8.17 11.34 -1.68
C LEU A 63 7.00 12.24 -1.25
N LYS A 64 6.65 12.23 0.03
CA LYS A 64 5.62 13.12 0.59
C LYS A 64 5.98 14.58 0.39
N ALA A 65 7.22 14.97 0.69
CA ALA A 65 7.69 16.35 0.56
C ALA A 65 7.67 16.84 -0.90
N LYS A 66 8.02 15.98 -1.86
CA LYS A 66 8.10 16.34 -3.28
C LYS A 66 6.75 16.36 -4.00
N HIS A 67 5.82 15.50 -3.59
CA HIS A 67 4.61 15.22 -4.36
C HIS A 67 3.30 15.47 -3.59
N SER A 68 3.36 16.06 -2.39
CA SER A 68 2.19 16.39 -1.55
C SER A 68 1.25 15.20 -1.29
N LEU A 69 1.81 14.00 -1.15
CA LEU A 69 1.06 12.77 -0.88
C LEU A 69 0.48 12.75 0.54
N SER A 70 -0.55 11.92 0.78
CA SER A 70 -0.86 11.49 2.13
C SER A 70 0.32 10.69 2.71
N LEU A 71 0.38 10.53 4.04
CA LEU A 71 1.47 9.74 4.63
C LEU A 71 1.40 8.27 4.17
N ALA A 72 0.21 7.68 4.19
CA ALA A 72 -0.01 6.30 3.74
C ALA A 72 0.32 6.13 2.24
N ASP A 73 -0.10 7.07 1.39
CA ASP A 73 0.22 7.09 -0.04
C ASP A 73 1.75 7.16 -0.27
N ALA A 74 2.47 7.93 0.54
CA ALA A 74 3.92 8.02 0.46
C ALA A 74 4.62 6.72 0.90
N PHE A 75 4.12 6.03 1.93
CA PHE A 75 4.63 4.73 2.34
C PHE A 75 4.35 3.62 1.32
N ALA A 76 3.18 3.65 0.66
CA ALA A 76 2.87 2.73 -0.44
C ALA A 76 3.86 2.92 -1.61
N ALA A 77 4.09 4.17 -2.00
CA ALA A 77 5.02 4.54 -3.06
C ALA A 77 6.48 4.17 -2.71
N ALA A 78 6.92 4.43 -1.48
CA ALA A 78 8.24 4.04 -1.01
C ALA A 78 8.42 2.52 -1.00
N THR A 79 7.40 1.78 -0.56
CA THR A 79 7.41 0.31 -0.57
C THR A 79 7.57 -0.23 -1.99
N ALA A 80 6.80 0.30 -2.94
CA ALA A 80 6.93 -0.07 -4.35
C ALA A 80 8.34 0.20 -4.89
N LYS A 81 8.94 1.34 -4.53
CA LYS A 81 10.30 1.71 -4.96
C LYS A 81 11.37 0.78 -4.37
N VAL A 82 11.36 0.55 -3.06
CA VAL A 82 12.34 -0.32 -2.35
C VAL A 82 12.23 -1.77 -2.82
N LYS A 83 11.00 -2.28 -2.96
CA LYS A 83 10.73 -3.66 -3.41
C LYS A 83 10.82 -3.83 -4.94
N LYS A 84 11.11 -2.76 -5.69
CA LYS A 84 11.10 -2.74 -7.18
C LYS A 84 9.79 -3.30 -7.77
N ALA A 85 8.68 -3.04 -7.09
CA ALA A 85 7.35 -3.51 -7.43
C ALA A 85 6.55 -2.41 -8.15
N LYS A 86 5.42 -2.79 -8.75
CA LYS A 86 4.46 -1.84 -9.32
C LYS A 86 3.49 -1.37 -8.23
N LEU A 87 3.22 -0.06 -8.17
CA LEU A 87 2.23 0.48 -7.25
C LEU A 87 0.82 0.34 -7.83
N VAL A 88 -0.04 -0.36 -7.11
CA VAL A 88 -1.46 -0.47 -7.42
C VAL A 88 -2.19 0.72 -6.80
N THR A 89 -2.88 1.52 -7.62
CA THR A 89 -3.58 2.72 -7.16
C THR A 89 -4.87 2.96 -7.95
N GLY A 90 -5.89 3.49 -7.28
CA GLY A 90 -7.10 4.02 -7.93
C GLY A 90 -6.97 5.51 -8.33
N ARG A 91 -5.86 6.17 -7.95
CA ARG A 91 -5.59 7.59 -8.23
C ARG A 91 -4.30 7.72 -9.04
N ASP A 92 -4.42 8.28 -10.24
CA ASP A 92 -3.43 8.09 -11.31
C ASP A 92 -2.46 9.28 -11.51
N ARG A 93 -2.79 10.48 -10.99
CA ARG A 93 -2.08 11.71 -11.38
C ARG A 93 -0.77 11.98 -10.62
N ILE A 94 -0.67 11.64 -9.34
CA ILE A 94 0.48 12.10 -8.51
C ILE A 94 1.71 11.18 -8.69
N TYR A 95 1.50 9.88 -8.87
CA TYR A 95 2.60 8.90 -8.82
C TYR A 95 3.45 8.79 -10.10
N LYS A 96 2.94 9.26 -11.25
CA LYS A 96 3.71 9.25 -12.51
C LYS A 96 4.99 10.07 -12.43
N THR A 97 4.98 11.13 -11.62
CA THR A 97 6.16 12.00 -11.40
C THR A 97 7.21 11.41 -10.46
N ALA A 98 6.90 10.34 -9.73
CA ALA A 98 7.80 9.70 -8.78
C ALA A 98 8.69 8.60 -9.39
N GLY A 99 8.52 8.31 -10.69
CA GLY A 99 9.26 7.25 -11.39
C GLY A 99 8.88 5.83 -10.96
N ILE A 100 7.68 5.65 -10.38
CA ILE A 100 7.19 4.37 -9.90
C ILE A 100 6.26 3.77 -10.96
N PRO A 101 6.50 2.53 -11.44
CA PRO A 101 5.57 1.87 -12.35
C PRO A 101 4.19 1.69 -11.70
N LEU A 102 3.12 2.06 -12.42
CA LEU A 102 1.76 2.06 -11.88
C LEU A 102 0.91 0.96 -12.51
N ILE A 103 0.00 0.44 -11.71
CA ILE A 103 -1.14 -0.35 -12.13
C ILE A 103 -2.39 0.43 -11.71
N ASN A 104 -3.13 0.93 -12.71
CA ASN A 104 -4.44 1.53 -12.47
C ASN A 104 -5.50 0.45 -12.40
N ILE A 105 -6.19 0.39 -11.27
CA ILE A 105 -7.43 -0.37 -11.16
C ILE A 105 -8.54 0.66 -11.30
N LYS A 106 -9.32 0.59 -12.39
CA LYS A 106 -10.56 1.37 -12.48
C LYS A 106 -11.49 0.86 -11.37
N SER A 107 -11.92 1.75 -10.49
CA SER A 107 -13.07 1.53 -9.61
C SER A 107 -14.35 1.55 -10.41
#